data_AF-A0A9W9NXA0-F1
#
_entry.id   AF-A0A9W9NXA0-F1
#
_cell.length_a   1.000
_cell.length_b   1.000
_cell.length_c   1.000
_cell.angle_alpha   90.00
_cell.angle_beta   90.00
_cell.angle_gamma   90.00
#
_symmetry.space_group_name_H-M   'P 1'
#
loop_
_entity.id
_entity.type
_entity.pdbx_description
1 polymer ?
#
loop_
_entity_poly.entity_id
_entity_poly.type
_entity_poly.pdbx_seq_one_letter_code
_entity_poly.pdbx_strand_id
1 'polypeptide(L)'
;MIELGVLRFFIEYGVFNAISESSKPISQLATETGVDPRLLGRQVNFLIAAGVLSSPTPGHVEHTPLSKKFQEPLATLFYPHLFDSFMTTAVKWTEYFRLNGAKEPQSSDGAPFGFAMGHPNKTFYEVLELMPERAKSFNKAMALSLDDMPVTGFYDFGEAVSHAIAQAGGLEGPCIVDVGGGKGQALKAILETYPLIPASCCALEDQADVIKQASEEASGVMLPVQRIVHNIFEEQPVKGN
;
A
#
# COMPACT_ATOMS: atom_id res chain seq x y z
N MET A 1 -12.28 -17.38 -9.67
CA MET A 1 -10.83 -17.67 -9.52
C MET A 1 -10.03 -17.23 -10.75
N ILE A 2 -10.36 -17.69 -11.96
CA ILE A 2 -9.65 -17.26 -13.19
C ILE A 2 -9.82 -15.76 -13.46
N GLU A 3 -11.02 -15.22 -13.22
CA GLU A 3 -11.34 -13.78 -13.37
C GLU A 3 -10.33 -12.87 -12.68
N LEU A 4 -9.96 -13.19 -11.44
CA LEU A 4 -8.95 -12.48 -10.67
C LEU A 4 -7.63 -12.36 -11.46
N GLY A 5 -7.14 -13.47 -12.04
CA GLY A 5 -5.93 -13.44 -12.86
C GLY A 5 -6.07 -12.59 -14.13
N VAL A 6 -7.27 -12.57 -14.73
CA VAL A 6 -7.56 -11.72 -15.89
C VAL A 6 -7.60 -10.24 -15.51
N LEU A 7 -8.16 -9.89 -14.35
CA LEU A 7 -8.15 -8.51 -13.82
C LEU A 7 -6.71 -8.05 -13.56
N ARG A 8 -5.89 -8.88 -12.89
CA ARG A 8 -4.47 -8.58 -12.64
C ARG A 8 -3.70 -8.37 -13.95
N PHE A 9 -3.98 -9.16 -14.97
CA PHE A 9 -3.41 -8.99 -16.32
C PHE A 9 -3.81 -7.63 -16.92
N PHE A 10 -5.09 -7.26 -16.86
CA PHE A 10 -5.54 -5.96 -17.39
C PHE A 10 -4.87 -4.78 -16.70
N ILE A 11 -4.63 -4.87 -15.39
CA ILE A 11 -3.94 -3.84 -14.63
C ILE A 11 -2.45 -3.77 -15.02
N GLU A 12 -1.77 -4.92 -15.08
CA GLU A 12 -0.34 -5.00 -15.43
C GLU A 12 -0.04 -4.40 -16.81
N TYR A 13 -0.86 -4.74 -17.80
CA TYR A 13 -0.68 -4.28 -19.18
C TYR A 13 -1.40 -2.96 -19.47
N GLY A 14 -1.92 -2.28 -18.44
CA GLY A 14 -2.58 -0.98 -18.58
C GLY A 14 -3.85 -1.00 -19.46
N VAL A 15 -4.46 -2.17 -19.66
CA VAL A 15 -5.60 -2.36 -20.57
C VAL A 15 -6.82 -1.56 -20.09
N PHE A 16 -7.11 -1.53 -18.78
CA PHE A 16 -8.20 -0.73 -18.25
C PHE A 16 -8.02 0.76 -18.53
N ASN A 17 -6.78 1.27 -18.46
CA ASN A 17 -6.49 2.69 -18.74
C ASN A 17 -6.52 3.00 -20.25
N ALA A 18 -6.28 1.99 -21.08
CA ALA A 18 -6.33 2.13 -22.53
C ALA A 18 -7.76 2.10 -23.08
N ILE A 19 -8.77 1.59 -22.37
CA ILE A 19 -10.17 1.66 -22.82
C ILE A 19 -10.64 3.12 -22.72
N SER A 20 -11.24 3.64 -23.79
CA SER A 20 -11.79 5.00 -23.80
C SER A 20 -13.07 5.11 -22.97
N GLU A 21 -13.49 6.34 -22.65
CA GLU A 21 -14.79 6.60 -22.01
C GLU A 21 -15.98 6.05 -22.83
N SER A 22 -15.80 5.95 -24.14
CA SER A 22 -16.70 5.29 -25.09
C SER A 22 -16.12 3.94 -25.57
N SER A 23 -16.90 3.22 -26.36
CA SER A 23 -16.49 2.01 -27.08
C SER A 23 -15.15 2.14 -27.83
N LYS A 24 -14.30 1.11 -27.73
CA LYS A 24 -13.01 1.01 -28.43
C LYS A 24 -12.84 -0.35 -29.14
N PRO A 25 -12.29 -0.40 -30.37
CA PRO A 25 -11.93 -1.66 -31.02
C PRO A 25 -10.84 -2.41 -30.26
N ILE A 26 -11.02 -3.73 -30.10
CA ILE A 26 -10.03 -4.59 -29.42
C ILE A 26 -8.69 -4.60 -30.16
N SER A 27 -8.69 -4.50 -31.49
CA SER A 27 -7.47 -4.41 -32.31
C SER A 27 -6.64 -3.16 -32.01
N GLN A 28 -7.31 -2.03 -31.75
CA GLN A 28 -6.66 -0.79 -31.38
C GLN A 28 -6.07 -0.89 -29.97
N LEU A 29 -6.83 -1.46 -29.01
CA LEU A 29 -6.31 -1.74 -27.67
C LEU A 29 -5.07 -2.64 -27.69
N ALA A 30 -5.05 -3.67 -28.53
CA ALA A 30 -3.90 -4.54 -28.70
C ALA A 30 -2.66 -3.76 -29.17
N THR A 31 -2.86 -2.80 -30.08
CA THR A 31 -1.78 -1.94 -30.59
C THR A 31 -1.26 -1.00 -29.51
N GLU A 32 -2.17 -0.35 -28.76
CA GLU A 32 -1.83 0.61 -27.71
C GLU A 32 -1.13 -0.04 -26.51
N THR A 33 -1.54 -1.25 -26.14
CA THR A 33 -1.02 -1.98 -24.97
C THR A 33 0.15 -2.91 -25.30
N GLY A 34 0.40 -3.15 -26.59
CA GLY A 34 1.41 -4.12 -27.05
C GLY A 34 1.03 -5.58 -26.80
N VAL A 35 -0.19 -5.87 -26.34
CA VAL A 35 -0.66 -7.24 -26.09
C VAL A 35 -1.06 -7.91 -27.41
N ASP A 36 -0.73 -9.19 -27.57
CA ASP A 36 -1.16 -9.97 -28.74
C ASP A 36 -2.70 -9.87 -28.96
N PRO A 37 -3.18 -9.55 -30.17
CA PRO A 37 -4.61 -9.35 -30.41
C PRO A 37 -5.49 -10.56 -30.09
N ARG A 38 -5.00 -11.79 -30.29
CA ARG A 38 -5.78 -13.00 -30.01
C ARG A 38 -5.85 -13.26 -28.52
N LEU A 39 -4.73 -13.08 -27.81
CA LEU A 39 -4.69 -13.16 -26.36
C LEU A 39 -5.62 -12.10 -25.75
N LEU A 40 -5.47 -10.83 -26.15
CA LEU A 40 -6.30 -9.74 -25.62
C LEU A 40 -7.79 -10.00 -25.90
N GLY A 41 -8.14 -10.42 -27.11
CA GLY A 41 -9.53 -10.78 -27.45
C GLY A 41 -10.11 -11.85 -26.54
N ARG A 42 -9.34 -12.90 -26.19
CA ARG A 42 -9.81 -13.94 -25.25
C ARG A 42 -10.06 -13.38 -23.85
N GLN A 43 -9.15 -12.55 -23.36
CA GLN A 43 -9.25 -11.98 -22.02
C GLN A 43 -10.38 -10.93 -21.92
N VAL A 44 -10.54 -10.08 -22.94
CA VAL A 44 -11.66 -9.14 -23.08
C VAL A 44 -12.99 -9.88 -23.11
N ASN A 45 -13.13 -10.90 -23.97
CA ASN A 45 -14.36 -11.69 -24.07
C ASN A 45 -14.71 -12.38 -22.75
N PHE A 46 -13.71 -12.83 -22.01
CA PHE A 46 -13.92 -13.39 -20.67
C PHE A 46 -14.50 -12.34 -19.71
N LEU A 47 -13.91 -11.13 -19.65
CA LEU A 47 -14.41 -10.08 -18.76
C LEU A 47 -15.78 -9.51 -19.19
N ILE A 48 -16.10 -9.56 -20.48
CA ILE A 48 -17.46 -9.26 -20.97
C ILE A 48 -18.44 -10.32 -20.47
N ALA A 49 -18.11 -11.61 -20.61
CA ALA A 49 -18.95 -12.70 -20.12
C ALA A 49 -19.13 -12.69 -18.60
N ALA A 50 -18.12 -12.22 -17.86
CA ALA A 50 -18.17 -12.03 -16.41
C ALA A 50 -18.93 -10.75 -15.98
N GLY A 51 -19.36 -9.90 -16.92
CA GLY A 51 -20.04 -8.64 -16.63
C GLY A 51 -19.14 -7.52 -16.07
N VAL A 52 -17.83 -7.70 -16.12
CA VAL A 52 -16.86 -6.66 -15.74
C VAL A 52 -16.73 -5.62 -16.85
N LEU A 53 -16.70 -6.06 -18.11
CA LEU A 53 -16.71 -5.19 -19.30
C LEU A 53 -18.03 -5.36 -20.06
N SER A 54 -18.32 -4.45 -20.98
CA SER A 54 -19.40 -4.64 -21.96
C SER A 54 -18.87 -4.50 -23.38
N SER A 55 -19.66 -5.01 -24.34
CA SER A 55 -19.36 -4.96 -25.77
C SER A 55 -20.58 -4.42 -26.50
N PRO A 56 -20.56 -3.16 -26.95
CA PRO A 56 -21.71 -2.57 -27.64
C PRO A 56 -21.90 -3.17 -29.04
N THR A 57 -20.80 -3.60 -29.68
CA THR A 57 -20.80 -4.28 -30.98
C THR A 57 -19.66 -5.30 -31.04
N PRO A 58 -19.74 -6.32 -31.91
CA PRO A 58 -18.67 -7.31 -32.04
C PRO A 58 -17.30 -6.69 -32.29
N GLY A 59 -16.28 -7.18 -31.58
CA GLY A 59 -14.90 -6.69 -31.69
C GLY A 59 -14.61 -5.36 -31.00
N HIS A 60 -15.59 -4.80 -30.28
CA HIS A 60 -15.43 -3.60 -29.47
C HIS A 60 -15.64 -3.88 -27.99
N VAL A 61 -15.08 -3.03 -27.16
CA VAL A 61 -15.21 -3.09 -25.70
C VAL A 61 -15.42 -1.69 -25.14
N GLU A 62 -16.20 -1.61 -24.08
CA GLU A 62 -16.43 -0.38 -23.33
C GLU A 62 -16.42 -0.68 -21.82
N HIS A 63 -16.27 0.38 -21.03
CA HIS A 63 -16.32 0.27 -19.59
C HIS A 63 -17.75 0.07 -19.07
N THR A 64 -17.90 -0.84 -18.10
CA THR A 64 -18.98 -0.80 -17.12
C THR A 64 -18.60 0.08 -15.92
N PRO A 65 -19.56 0.48 -15.06
CA PRO A 65 -19.26 1.16 -13.80
C PRO A 65 -18.27 0.39 -12.91
N LEU A 66 -18.28 -0.95 -12.95
CA LEU A 66 -17.34 -1.77 -12.20
C LEU A 66 -15.93 -1.65 -12.76
N SER A 67 -15.77 -1.76 -14.09
CA SER A 67 -14.44 -1.71 -14.71
C SER A 67 -13.72 -0.37 -14.54
N LYS A 68 -14.46 0.74 -14.44
CA LYS A 68 -13.87 2.08 -14.22
C LYS A 68 -13.12 2.18 -12.89
N LYS A 69 -13.55 1.43 -11.87
CA LYS A 69 -12.86 1.39 -10.57
C LYS A 69 -11.42 0.88 -10.70
N PHE A 70 -11.13 0.03 -11.70
CA PHE A 70 -9.77 -0.46 -11.94
C PHE A 70 -8.84 0.58 -12.59
N GLN A 71 -9.34 1.77 -12.92
CA GLN A 71 -8.52 2.90 -13.37
C GLN A 71 -8.07 3.79 -12.19
N GLU A 72 -8.65 3.59 -11.00
CA GLU A 72 -8.28 4.36 -9.81
C GLU A 72 -6.86 3.98 -9.32
N PRO A 73 -6.07 4.94 -8.81
CA PRO A 73 -4.73 4.66 -8.30
C PRO A 73 -4.70 3.56 -7.25
N LEU A 74 -5.70 3.53 -6.36
CA LEU A 74 -5.81 2.50 -5.33
C LEU A 74 -5.95 1.11 -5.95
N ALA A 75 -6.85 0.93 -6.91
CA ALA A 75 -7.02 -0.36 -7.56
C ALA A 75 -5.74 -0.77 -8.30
N THR A 76 -5.13 0.13 -9.06
CA THR A 76 -3.92 -0.18 -9.85
C THR A 76 -2.71 -0.53 -9.00
N LEU A 77 -2.57 0.05 -7.79
CA LEU A 77 -1.42 -0.19 -6.91
C LEU A 77 -1.69 -1.30 -5.87
N PHE A 78 -2.93 -1.45 -5.40
CA PHE A 78 -3.28 -2.43 -4.38
C PHE A 78 -3.56 -3.83 -4.97
N TYR A 79 -4.13 -3.93 -6.18
CA TYR A 79 -4.34 -5.24 -6.80
C TYR A 79 -3.05 -6.05 -6.99
N PRO A 80 -1.96 -5.47 -7.54
CA PRO A 80 -0.68 -6.17 -7.60
C PRO A 80 -0.26 -6.73 -6.25
N HIS A 81 -0.41 -5.95 -5.18
CA HIS A 81 -0.08 -6.41 -3.84
C HIS A 81 -0.94 -7.59 -3.37
N LEU A 82 -2.27 -7.55 -3.61
CA LEU A 82 -3.19 -8.66 -3.32
C LEU A 82 -2.75 -9.97 -4.00
N PHE A 83 -2.35 -9.91 -5.26
CA PHE A 83 -1.97 -11.10 -6.01
C PHE A 83 -0.58 -11.58 -5.63
N ASP A 84 0.38 -10.68 -5.72
CA ASP A 84 1.79 -11.03 -5.67
C ASP A 84 2.16 -11.42 -4.24
N SER A 85 1.47 -10.90 -3.22
CA SER A 85 1.77 -11.15 -1.80
C SER A 85 0.80 -12.09 -1.12
N PHE A 86 -0.51 -11.88 -1.25
CA PHE A 86 -1.48 -12.72 -0.56
C PHE A 86 -1.82 -13.97 -1.34
N MET A 87 -2.16 -13.85 -2.63
CA MET A 87 -2.61 -14.99 -3.42
C MET A 87 -1.50 -16.03 -3.64
N THR A 88 -0.30 -15.58 -4.01
CA THR A 88 0.90 -16.44 -4.13
C THR A 88 1.17 -17.24 -2.85
N THR A 89 0.99 -16.61 -1.69
CA THR A 89 1.14 -17.25 -0.39
C THR A 89 0.00 -18.22 -0.11
N ALA A 90 -1.25 -17.81 -0.37
CA ALA A 90 -2.44 -18.61 -0.11
C ALA A 90 -2.45 -19.94 -0.88
N VAL A 91 -2.01 -19.93 -2.14
CA VAL A 91 -1.91 -21.18 -2.94
C VAL A 91 -0.86 -22.15 -2.41
N LYS A 92 0.06 -21.69 -1.54
CA LYS A 92 1.10 -22.50 -0.90
C LYS A 92 0.75 -22.94 0.52
N TRP A 93 -0.36 -22.51 1.10
CA TRP A 93 -0.73 -22.84 2.48
C TRP A 93 -0.85 -24.35 2.73
N THR A 94 -1.48 -25.10 1.82
CA THR A 94 -1.64 -26.56 2.00
C THR A 94 -0.29 -27.27 2.02
N GLU A 95 0.64 -26.86 1.14
CA GLU A 95 2.01 -27.36 1.12
C GLU A 95 2.76 -26.98 2.39
N TYR A 96 2.65 -25.72 2.81
CA TYR A 96 3.26 -25.20 4.04
C TYR A 96 2.77 -25.95 5.28
N PHE A 97 1.46 -26.09 5.50
CA PHE A 97 0.90 -26.76 6.67
C PHE A 97 1.10 -28.28 6.66
N ARG A 98 1.30 -28.89 5.48
CA ARG A 98 1.73 -30.30 5.39
C ARG A 98 3.15 -30.49 5.94
N LEU A 99 4.04 -29.52 5.72
CA LEU A 99 5.44 -29.59 6.17
C LEU A 99 5.62 -29.15 7.63
N ASN A 100 4.86 -28.15 8.07
CA ASN A 100 5.02 -27.52 9.39
C ASN A 100 3.94 -27.94 10.40
N GLY A 101 2.96 -28.74 9.97
CA GLY A 101 1.75 -29.05 10.72
C GLY A 101 0.73 -27.92 10.65
N ALA A 102 -0.55 -28.25 10.83
CA ALA A 102 -1.64 -27.27 10.93
C ALA A 102 -1.61 -26.56 12.29
N LYS A 103 -0.54 -25.79 12.54
CA LYS A 103 -0.31 -25.00 13.75
C LYS A 103 -0.04 -23.56 13.36
N GLU A 104 -0.36 -22.66 14.28
CA GLU A 104 -0.04 -21.25 14.13
C GLU A 104 1.48 -21.04 14.05
N PRO A 105 2.00 -20.32 13.04
CA PRO A 105 3.41 -19.90 13.02
C PRO A 105 3.74 -19.08 14.27
N GLN A 106 4.84 -19.43 14.96
CA GLN A 106 5.23 -18.79 16.22
C GLN A 106 6.18 -17.61 16.03
N SER A 107 6.58 -17.32 14.79
CA SER A 107 7.47 -16.22 14.43
C SER A 107 7.13 -15.69 13.04
N SER A 108 7.48 -14.43 12.79
CA SER A 108 7.24 -13.74 11.51
C SER A 108 8.14 -14.26 10.39
N ASP A 109 9.34 -14.76 10.71
CA ASP A 109 10.32 -15.31 9.76
C ASP A 109 10.02 -16.76 9.35
N GLY A 110 9.18 -17.46 10.12
CA GLY A 110 8.63 -18.77 9.80
C GLY A 110 7.24 -18.72 9.17
N ALA A 111 6.74 -17.54 8.80
CA ALA A 111 5.39 -17.40 8.26
C ALA A 111 5.26 -17.99 6.83
N PRO A 112 4.03 -18.37 6.39
CA PRO A 112 3.81 -18.97 5.07
C PRO A 112 4.30 -18.15 3.87
N PHE A 113 4.38 -16.83 4.02
CA PHE A 113 4.84 -15.92 2.96
C PHE A 113 6.29 -16.21 2.56
N GLY A 114 7.20 -16.27 3.54
CA GLY A 114 8.61 -16.58 3.29
C GLY A 114 8.76 -17.91 2.56
N PHE A 115 8.05 -18.94 3.03
CA PHE A 115 8.00 -20.25 2.36
C PHE A 115 7.52 -20.16 0.90
N ALA A 116 6.41 -19.46 0.65
CA ALA A 116 5.84 -19.33 -0.69
C ALA A 116 6.77 -18.60 -1.67
N MET A 117 7.58 -17.67 -1.16
CA MET A 117 8.55 -16.90 -1.92
C MET A 117 9.93 -17.58 -2.03
N GLY A 118 10.11 -18.79 -1.49
CA GLY A 118 11.38 -19.52 -1.53
C GLY A 118 12.41 -19.08 -0.47
N HIS A 119 11.97 -18.32 0.53
CA HIS A 119 12.77 -17.79 1.63
C HIS A 119 12.12 -18.13 3.00
N PRO A 120 12.06 -19.41 3.39
CA PRO A 120 11.25 -19.88 4.53
C PRO A 120 11.71 -19.41 5.92
N ASN A 121 12.86 -18.76 6.02
CA ASN A 121 13.43 -18.22 7.26
C ASN A 121 13.58 -16.70 7.17
N LYS A 122 12.67 -16.03 6.46
CA LYS A 122 12.67 -14.58 6.25
C LYS A 122 11.28 -14.04 6.50
N THR A 123 11.24 -12.93 7.22
CA THR A 123 10.04 -12.13 7.38
C THR A 123 9.58 -11.57 6.04
N PHE A 124 8.34 -11.09 5.99
CA PHE A 124 7.80 -10.40 4.83
C PHE A 124 8.71 -9.25 4.34
N TYR A 125 9.20 -8.42 5.26
CA TYR A 125 10.03 -7.26 4.94
C TYR A 125 11.41 -7.66 4.41
N GLU A 126 12.07 -8.65 5.03
CA GLU A 126 13.36 -9.15 4.53
C GLU A 126 13.27 -9.75 3.13
N VAL A 127 12.12 -10.33 2.75
CA VAL A 127 11.90 -10.80 1.38
C VAL A 127 11.67 -9.63 0.42
N LEU A 128 10.97 -8.58 0.84
CA LEU A 128 10.80 -7.38 0.02
C LEU A 128 12.13 -6.67 -0.25
N GLU A 129 13.07 -6.67 0.69
CA GLU A 129 14.43 -6.14 0.49
C GLU A 129 15.18 -6.83 -0.65
N LEU A 130 14.89 -8.11 -0.90
CA LEU A 130 15.44 -8.87 -2.04
C LEU A 130 14.77 -8.51 -3.37
N MET A 131 13.68 -7.74 -3.35
CA MET A 131 12.86 -7.39 -4.52
C MET A 131 12.56 -5.88 -4.58
N PRO A 132 13.54 -5.02 -4.89
CA PRO A 132 13.41 -3.56 -4.73
C PRO A 132 12.23 -2.92 -5.44
N GLU A 133 11.92 -3.34 -6.67
CA GLU A 133 10.77 -2.81 -7.42
C GLU A 133 9.43 -3.17 -6.76
N ARG A 134 9.35 -4.37 -6.17
CA ARG A 134 8.16 -4.82 -5.44
C ARG A 134 8.03 -4.11 -4.11
N ALA A 135 9.13 -3.89 -3.39
CA ALA A 135 9.15 -3.07 -2.17
C ALA A 135 8.66 -1.65 -2.46
N LYS A 136 9.14 -1.04 -3.56
CA LYS A 136 8.70 0.28 -4.01
C LYS A 136 7.21 0.33 -4.34
N SER A 137 6.70 -0.68 -5.05
CA SER A 137 5.26 -0.78 -5.37
C SER A 137 4.41 -0.97 -4.09
N PHE A 138 4.85 -1.84 -3.18
CA PHE A 138 4.21 -2.05 -1.89
C PHE A 138 4.13 -0.77 -1.07
N ASN A 139 5.24 -0.06 -0.91
CA ASN A 139 5.28 1.20 -0.15
C ASN A 139 4.36 2.27 -0.75
N LYS A 140 4.25 2.33 -2.08
CA LYS A 140 3.28 3.22 -2.75
C LYS A 140 1.83 2.83 -2.47
N ALA A 141 1.52 1.53 -2.49
CA ALA A 141 0.17 1.05 -2.21
C ALA A 141 -0.24 1.34 -0.76
N MET A 142 0.65 1.10 0.21
CA MET A 142 0.42 1.42 1.63
C MET A 142 0.24 2.92 1.86
N ALA A 143 1.01 3.76 1.16
CA ALA A 143 0.85 5.21 1.27
C ALA A 143 -0.52 5.70 0.80
N LEU A 144 -1.12 5.07 -0.22
CA LEU A 144 -2.44 5.44 -0.74
C LEU A 144 -3.60 4.95 0.13
N SER A 145 -3.45 3.82 0.84
CA SER A 145 -4.53 3.29 1.69
C SER A 145 -4.83 4.16 2.92
N LEU A 146 -3.97 5.13 3.24
CA LEU A 146 -4.19 6.05 4.37
C LEU A 146 -5.39 6.98 4.15
N ASP A 147 -5.67 7.38 2.91
CA ASP A 147 -6.81 8.27 2.64
C ASP A 147 -8.16 7.58 2.95
N ASP A 148 -8.22 6.25 2.81
CA ASP A 148 -9.39 5.43 3.16
C ASP A 148 -9.46 5.05 4.64
N MET A 149 -8.38 5.28 5.41
CA MET A 149 -8.29 5.06 6.85
C MET A 149 -7.87 6.36 7.55
N PRO A 150 -8.77 7.35 7.67
CA PRO A 150 -8.43 8.65 8.23
C PRO A 150 -7.97 8.51 9.68
N VAL A 151 -6.77 9.05 9.95
CA VAL A 151 -6.16 9.05 11.28
C VAL A 151 -6.82 10.07 12.22
N THR A 152 -7.45 11.12 11.65
CA THR A 152 -8.13 12.18 12.39
C THR A 152 -9.65 12.01 12.38
N GLY A 153 -10.35 12.67 13.32
CA GLY A 153 -11.81 12.61 13.46
C GLY A 153 -12.33 11.60 14.49
N PHE A 154 -11.52 10.63 14.90
CA PHE A 154 -11.84 9.69 15.99
C PHE A 154 -11.20 10.05 17.32
N TYR A 155 -10.05 10.71 17.30
CA TYR A 155 -9.26 11.08 18.48
C TYR A 155 -8.90 12.57 18.42
N ASP A 156 -9.08 13.30 19.52
CA ASP A 156 -8.70 14.70 19.62
C ASP A 156 -7.24 14.84 20.05
N PHE A 157 -6.35 14.90 19.05
CA PHE A 157 -4.91 15.11 19.28
C PHE A 157 -4.62 16.49 19.89
N GLY A 158 -5.43 17.50 19.58
CA GLY A 158 -5.25 18.85 20.11
C GLY A 158 -5.49 18.90 21.61
N GLU A 159 -6.57 18.29 22.09
CA GLU A 159 -6.87 18.17 23.52
C GLU A 159 -5.80 17.34 24.23
N ALA A 160 -5.42 16.18 23.66
CA ALA A 160 -4.41 15.31 24.25
C ALA A 160 -3.06 16.01 24.44
N VAL A 161 -2.57 16.70 23.40
CA VAL A 161 -1.32 17.46 23.46
C VAL A 161 -1.43 18.61 24.44
N SER A 162 -2.54 19.36 24.42
CA SER A 162 -2.75 20.49 25.35
C SER A 162 -2.73 20.03 26.81
N HIS A 163 -3.37 18.90 27.10
CA HIS A 163 -3.40 18.32 28.43
C HIS A 163 -2.02 17.83 28.87
N ALA A 164 -1.29 17.15 27.99
CA ALA A 164 0.08 16.70 28.27
C ALA A 164 1.02 17.86 28.59
N ILE A 165 0.95 18.95 27.82
CA ILE A 165 1.75 20.17 28.06
C ILE A 165 1.41 20.78 29.42
N ALA A 166 0.12 20.85 29.76
CA ALA A 166 -0.33 21.43 31.03
C ALA A 166 0.15 20.60 32.23
N GLN A 167 0.12 19.27 32.14
CA GLN A 167 0.61 18.39 33.20
C GLN A 167 2.12 18.45 33.37
N ALA A 168 2.88 18.54 32.27
CA ALA A 168 4.34 18.64 32.30
C ALA A 168 4.85 20.03 32.72
N GLY A 169 3.97 21.03 32.83
CA GLY A 169 4.36 22.41 33.16
C GLY A 169 5.11 23.13 32.03
N GLY A 170 5.06 22.61 30.80
CA GLY A 170 5.79 23.13 29.65
C GLY A 170 6.17 22.05 28.63
N LEU A 171 6.88 22.45 27.58
CA LEU A 171 7.39 21.58 26.52
C LEU A 171 8.91 21.42 26.68
N GLU A 172 9.37 20.29 27.22
CA GLU A 172 10.81 19.93 27.24
C GLU A 172 11.16 18.82 26.24
N GLY A 173 10.15 18.12 25.69
CA GLY A 173 10.30 17.02 24.73
C GLY A 173 9.19 17.01 23.67
N PRO A 174 9.21 16.03 22.75
CA PRO A 174 8.18 15.93 21.74
C PRO A 174 6.83 15.49 22.34
N CYS A 175 5.75 16.14 21.91
CA CYS A 175 4.38 15.85 22.31
C CYS A 175 3.71 14.74 21.49
N ILE A 176 4.22 14.45 20.28
CA ILE A 176 3.79 13.32 19.45
C ILE A 176 5.01 12.63 18.87
N VAL A 177 5.05 11.31 18.98
CA VAL A 177 6.05 10.46 18.33
C VAL A 177 5.33 9.48 17.41
N ASP A 178 5.51 9.64 16.10
CA ASP A 178 4.97 8.75 15.07
C ASP A 178 5.95 7.59 14.83
N VAL A 179 5.77 6.50 15.57
CA VAL A 179 6.67 5.32 15.62
C VAL A 179 6.34 4.35 14.49
N GLY A 180 7.28 4.13 13.58
CA GLY A 180 7.02 3.39 12.33
C GLY A 180 6.13 4.18 11.38
N GLY A 181 6.21 5.52 11.42
CA GLY A 181 5.33 6.44 10.71
C GLY A 181 5.56 6.52 9.20
N GLY A 182 6.50 5.75 8.65
CA GLY A 182 6.84 5.77 7.23
C GLY A 182 7.37 7.13 6.80
N LYS A 183 6.69 7.76 5.84
CA LYS A 183 7.04 9.10 5.36
C LYS A 183 6.36 10.22 6.16
N GLY A 184 5.65 9.88 7.25
CA GLY A 184 4.99 10.81 8.15
C GLY A 184 3.64 11.31 7.64
N GLN A 185 2.94 10.53 6.81
CA GLN A 185 1.63 10.90 6.28
C GLN A 185 0.58 11.06 7.38
N ALA A 186 0.57 10.16 8.37
CA ALA A 186 -0.32 10.22 9.52
C ALA A 186 -0.05 11.48 10.36
N LEU A 187 1.22 11.70 10.73
CA LEU A 187 1.62 12.90 11.46
C LEU A 187 1.31 14.20 10.69
N LYS A 188 1.52 14.23 9.38
CA LYS A 188 1.15 15.37 8.53
C LYS A 188 -0.36 15.67 8.63
N ALA A 189 -1.21 14.65 8.48
CA ALA A 189 -2.67 14.81 8.56
C ALA A 189 -3.11 15.33 9.94
N ILE A 190 -2.47 14.85 11.01
CA ILE A 190 -2.69 15.36 12.38
C ILE A 190 -2.31 16.84 12.46
N LEU A 191 -1.11 17.22 12.03
CA LEU A 191 -0.62 18.61 12.12
C LEU A 191 -1.44 19.59 11.25
N GLU A 192 -1.95 19.15 10.10
CA GLU A 192 -2.84 19.95 9.26
C GLU A 192 -4.23 20.12 9.89
N THR A 193 -4.74 19.10 10.59
CA THR A 193 -6.04 19.14 11.27
C THR A 193 -5.97 19.95 12.57
N TYR A 194 -4.85 19.88 13.29
CA TYR A 194 -4.64 20.50 14.61
C TYR A 194 -3.46 21.48 14.57
N PRO A 195 -3.60 22.66 13.93
CA PRO A 195 -2.50 23.60 13.68
C PRO A 195 -1.93 24.24 14.95
N LEU A 196 -2.58 24.07 16.10
CA LEU A 196 -2.09 24.53 17.40
C LEU A 196 -1.01 23.59 17.99
N ILE A 197 -0.89 22.37 17.46
CA ILE A 197 0.17 21.44 17.86
C ILE A 197 1.50 21.94 17.25
N PRO A 198 2.51 22.28 18.06
CA PRO A 198 3.79 22.74 17.53
C PRO A 198 4.51 21.58 16.85
N ALA A 199 4.63 21.63 15.52
CA ALA A 199 5.28 20.57 14.74
C ALA A 199 6.77 20.35 15.10
N SER A 200 7.45 21.37 15.65
CA SER A 200 8.80 21.23 16.22
C SER A 200 8.88 20.32 17.44
N CYS A 201 7.75 20.12 18.10
CA CYS A 201 7.56 19.20 19.20
C CYS A 201 7.03 17.85 18.72
N CYS A 202 7.13 17.52 17.44
CA CYS A 202 6.77 16.18 16.96
C CYS A 202 8.01 15.46 16.43
N ALA A 203 8.02 14.14 16.60
CA ALA A 203 9.05 13.26 16.08
C ALA A 203 8.44 12.21 15.14
N LEU A 204 9.13 11.92 14.05
CA LEU A 204 8.88 10.81 13.14
C LEU A 204 10.00 9.80 13.29
N GLU A 205 9.65 8.55 13.55
CA GLU A 205 10.57 7.44 13.78
C GLU A 205 10.36 6.33 12.77
N ASP A 206 11.44 5.92 12.10
CA ASP A 206 11.44 4.78 11.18
C ASP A 206 12.89 4.29 10.92
N GLN A 207 13.03 3.28 10.06
CA GLN A 207 14.30 2.76 9.59
C GLN A 207 15.11 3.81 8.81
N ALA A 208 16.43 3.66 8.77
CA ALA A 208 17.36 4.65 8.23
C ALA A 208 17.02 5.10 6.80
N ASP A 209 16.74 4.15 5.90
CA ASP A 209 16.42 4.44 4.50
C ASP A 209 15.09 5.18 4.34
N VAL A 210 14.12 4.89 5.20
CA VAL A 210 12.80 5.55 5.20
C VAL A 210 12.92 6.98 5.70
N ILE A 211 13.64 7.18 6.81
CA ILE A 211 13.91 8.52 7.36
C ILE A 211 14.69 9.39 6.38
N LYS A 212 15.64 8.82 5.64
CA LYS A 212 16.35 9.53 4.57
C LYS A 212 15.38 10.04 3.51
N GLN A 213 14.51 9.17 2.98
CA GLN A 213 13.51 9.55 1.98
C GLN A 213 12.52 10.60 2.53
N ALA A 214 12.04 10.41 3.76
CA ALA A 214 11.14 11.35 4.43
C ALA A 214 11.78 12.73 4.68
N SER A 215 13.10 12.78 4.81
CA SER A 215 13.87 14.03 4.93
C SER A 215 14.00 14.73 3.57
N GLU A 216 14.30 13.98 2.51
CA GLU A 216 14.40 14.51 1.13
C GLU A 216 13.06 15.03 0.60
N GLU A 217 11.95 14.40 0.98
CA GLU A 217 10.58 14.74 0.56
C GLU A 217 9.87 15.72 1.52
N ALA A 218 10.53 16.14 2.60
CA ALA A 218 9.95 17.00 3.63
C ALA A 218 9.43 18.33 3.07
N SER A 219 8.19 18.67 3.40
CA SER A 219 7.56 19.92 2.96
C SER A 219 6.47 20.40 3.93
N GLY A 220 6.12 21.69 3.87
CA GLY A 220 5.02 22.27 4.65
C GLY A 220 5.15 22.06 6.16
N VAL A 221 4.07 21.60 6.80
CA VAL A 221 3.99 21.36 8.25
C VAL A 221 5.00 20.31 8.75
N MET A 222 5.56 19.49 7.85
CA MET A 222 6.53 18.45 8.19
C MET A 222 7.98 18.95 8.26
N LEU A 223 8.29 20.16 7.78
CA LEU A 223 9.65 20.73 7.84
C LEU A 223 10.23 20.77 9.27
N PRO A 224 9.52 21.31 10.28
CA PRO A 224 10.05 21.39 11.64
C PRO A 224 10.01 20.06 12.43
N VAL A 225 9.38 19.01 11.90
CA VAL A 225 9.27 17.70 12.57
C VAL A 225 10.66 17.07 12.71
N GLN A 226 10.96 16.58 13.91
CA GLN A 226 12.19 15.84 14.18
C GLN A 226 12.13 14.48 13.51
N ARG A 227 13.22 14.04 12.87
CA ARG A 227 13.29 12.75 12.19
C ARG A 227 14.36 11.91 12.84
N ILE A 228 13.98 10.76 13.36
CA ILE A 228 14.82 9.95 14.23
C ILE A 228 14.89 8.54 13.61
N VAL A 229 16.10 8.08 13.36
CA VAL A 229 16.30 6.68 12.96
C VAL A 229 16.10 5.82 14.20
N HIS A 230 15.06 4.98 14.19
CA HIS A 230 14.75 4.12 15.32
C HIS A 230 14.21 2.77 14.87
N ASN A 231 14.72 1.71 15.49
CA ASN A 231 14.19 0.37 15.38
C ASN A 231 13.19 0.14 16.51
N ILE A 232 11.92 -0.09 16.19
CA ILE A 232 10.82 -0.27 17.14
C ILE A 232 11.02 -1.42 18.14
N PHE A 233 11.95 -2.34 17.87
CA PHE A 233 12.30 -3.44 18.77
C PHE A 233 13.36 -3.07 19.81
N GLU A 234 13.96 -1.89 19.69
CA GLU A 234 14.88 -1.31 20.67
C GLU A 234 14.13 -0.44 21.68
N GLU A 235 14.81 -0.03 22.75
CA GLU A 235 14.23 0.88 23.72
C GLU A 235 13.90 2.23 23.07
N GLN A 236 12.68 2.73 23.28
CA GLN A 236 12.21 4.01 22.76
C GLN A 236 13.17 5.15 23.18
N PRO A 237 13.92 5.78 22.24
CA PRO A 237 14.92 6.81 22.53
C PRO A 237 14.31 8.12 23.00
N VAL A 238 13.10 8.43 22.55
CA VAL A 238 12.35 9.63 22.94
C VAL A 238 11.61 9.35 24.25
N LYS A 239 12.08 9.96 25.33
CA LYS A 239 11.43 9.85 26.64
C LYS A 239 10.37 10.95 26.79
N GLY A 240 9.19 10.53 27.25
CA GLY A 240 8.20 11.47 27.79
C GLY A 240 8.68 12.06 29.11
N ASN A 241 8.09 13.19 29.47
CA ASN A 241 8.29 13.81 30.79
C ASN A 241 7.57 13.04 31.89
#